data_AF-A0A8S0H4T2-F1
#
_entry.id   AF-A0A8S0H4T2-F1
#
_cell.length_a   1.000
_cell.length_b   1.000
_cell.length_c   1.000
_cell.angle_alpha   90.00
_cell.angle_beta   90.00
_cell.angle_gamma   90.00
#
_symmetry.space_group_name_H-M   'P 1'
#
loop_
_entity.id
_entity.type
_entity.pdbx_description
1 polymer ?
#
loop_
_entity_poly.entity_id
_entity_poly.type
_entity_poly.pdbx_seq_one_letter_code
_entity_poly.pdbx_strand_id
1 'polypeptide(L)' 'MAVIGTGASAIQFVPEVARQVADLKVFQRSPAYIMPKADRPYSAEEKQRFLRQPWKMKLVRAAHYLHFESRALGFTRLQA' A
#
# COMPACT_ATOMS: atom_id res chain seq x y z
N MET A 1 -0.21 8.79 23.67
CA MET A 1 -0.80 9.30 22.41
C MET A 1 -1.99 8.43 22.03
N ALA A 2 -3.00 8.98 21.35
CA ALA A 2 -4.21 8.25 20.96
C ALA A 2 -4.49 8.43 19.46
N VAL A 3 -4.84 7.34 18.78
CA VAL A 3 -5.23 7.31 17.36
C VAL A 3 -6.60 6.69 17.25
N ILE A 4 -7.53 7.41 16.61
CA ILE A 4 -8.89 6.94 16.38
C ILE A 4 -9.02 6.54 14.90
N GLY A 5 -9.34 5.27 14.67
CA GLY A 5 -9.47 4.69 13.34
C GLY A 5 -8.20 3.97 12.85
N THR A 6 -8.42 2.97 12.00
CA THR A 6 -7.37 2.09 11.42
C THR A 6 -7.41 2.08 9.89
N GLY A 7 -7.82 3.20 9.28
CA GLY A 7 -7.82 3.37 7.82
C GLY A 7 -6.42 3.47 7.21
N ALA A 8 -6.34 3.68 5.90
CA ALA A 8 -5.08 3.73 5.16
C ALA A 8 -4.06 4.73 5.73
N SER A 9 -4.53 5.90 6.18
CA SER A 9 -3.66 6.91 6.79
C SER A 9 -3.03 6.41 8.08
N ALA A 10 -3.80 5.76 8.96
CA ALA A 10 -3.29 5.23 10.23
C ALA A 10 -2.19 4.19 9.99
N ILE A 11 -2.38 3.27 9.05
CA ILE A 11 -1.38 2.23 8.71
C ILE A 11 -0.03 2.85 8.28
N GLN A 12 -0.06 4.03 7.64
CA GLN A 12 1.16 4.69 7.15
C GLN A 12 1.97 5.34 8.27
N PHE A 13 1.34 6.02 9.24
CA PHE A 13 2.07 6.80 10.25
C PHE A 13 2.15 6.13 11.63
N VAL A 14 1.16 5.32 12.01
CA VAL A 14 1.07 4.70 13.34
C VAL A 14 2.35 3.91 13.70
N PRO A 15 2.94 3.10 12.80
CA PRO A 15 4.16 2.36 13.12
C PRO A 15 5.36 3.24 13.44
N GLU A 16 5.47 4.40 12.77
CA GLU A 16 6.57 5.34 12.99
C GLU A 16 6.40 6.08 14.31
N VAL A 17 5.18 6.55 14.57
CA VAL A 17 4.80 7.22 15.82
C VAL A 17 4.95 6.29 17.03
N ALA A 18 4.61 5.02 16.89
CA ALA A 18 4.72 4.03 17.97
C ALA A 18 6.16 3.89 18.52
N ARG A 19 7.19 4.21 17.72
CA ARG A 19 8.59 4.19 18.16
C ARG A 19 9.02 5.44 18.93
N GLN A 20 8.21 6.50 18.88
CA GLN A 20 8.57 7.83 19.39
C GLN A 20 7.83 8.18 20.70
N VAL A 21 6.79 7.41 21.06
CA VAL A 21 5.94 7.69 22.23
C VAL A 21 6.06 6.59 23.27
N ALA A 22 5.95 6.97 24.55
CA ALA A 22 5.99 6.00 25.65
C ALA A 22 4.76 5.07 25.69
N ASP A 23 3.58 5.57 25.28
CA ASP A 23 2.34 4.81 25.21
C ASP A 23 1.47 5.27 24.02
N LEU A 24 0.91 4.30 23.29
CA LEU A 24 0.06 4.53 22.12
C LEU A 24 -1.23 3.70 22.21
N LYS A 25 -2.38 4.37 22.21
CA LYS A 25 -3.71 3.73 22.18
C LYS A 25 -4.35 3.86 20.81
N VAL A 26 -4.74 2.74 20.20
CA VAL A 26 -5.41 2.70 18.90
C VAL A 26 -6.86 2.25 19.10
N PHE A 27 -7.80 3.12 18.75
CA PHE A 27 -9.23 2.85 18.85
C PHE A 27 -9.75 2.41 17.48
N GLN A 28 -10.07 1.12 17.34
CA GLN A 28 -10.57 0.53 16.10
C GLN A 28 -12.08 0.26 16.19
N ARG A 29 -12.85 0.71 15.19
CA ARG A 29 -14.27 0.33 15.03
C ARG A 29 -14.43 -0.97 14.23
N SER A 30 -13.75 -1.04 13.08
CA SER A 30 -13.83 -2.17 12.15
C SER A 30 -12.41 -2.51 11.68
N PRO A 31 -11.98 -3.78 11.71
CA PRO A 31 -10.66 -4.16 11.23
C PRO A 31 -10.55 -4.00 9.72
N ALA A 32 -9.42 -3.47 9.26
CA ALA A 32 -9.08 -3.45 7.84
C ALA A 32 -8.49 -4.79 7.41
N TYR A 33 -8.80 -5.25 6.19
CA TYR A 33 -8.10 -6.36 5.55
C TYR A 33 -6.73 -5.87 5.05
N ILE A 34 -5.66 -6.48 5.54
CA ILE A 34 -4.28 -6.06 5.25
C ILE A 34 -3.59 -7.16 4.42
N MET A 35 -2.92 -6.76 3.35
CA MET A 35 -2.07 -7.63 2.53
C MET A 35 -0.63 -7.09 2.51
N PRO A 36 0.39 -7.95 2.40
CA PRO A 36 1.76 -7.52 2.21
C PRO A 36 1.90 -6.61 0.99
N LYS A 37 2.46 -5.42 1.20
CA LYS A 37 2.82 -4.48 0.13
C LYS A 37 4.29 -4.71 -0.23
N ALA A 38 4.54 -5.32 -1.38
CA ALA A 38 5.89 -5.59 -1.88
C ALA A 38 6.54 -4.33 -2.49
N ASP A 39 6.62 -3.25 -1.71
CA ASP A 39 7.31 -2.04 -2.13
C ASP A 39 8.82 -2.26 -2.09
N ARG A 40 9.50 -1.84 -3.15
CA ARG A 40 10.95 -1.75 -3.19
C ARG A 40 11.38 -0.43 -3.82
N PRO A 41 12.53 0.13 -3.42
CA PRO A 41 13.14 1.21 -4.16
C PRO A 41 13.44 0.78 -5.61
N TYR A 42 13.22 1.69 -6.55
CA TYR A 42 13.75 1.52 -7.91
C TYR A 42 15.27 1.72 -7.91
N SER A 43 15.99 0.81 -8.53
CA SER A 43 17.43 0.94 -8.77
C SER A 43 17.74 2.09 -9.72
N ALA A 44 18.98 2.58 -9.70
CA ALA A 44 19.42 3.64 -10.61
C ALA A 44 19.24 3.26 -12.09
N GLU A 45 19.54 2.01 -12.44
CA GLU A 45 19.37 1.52 -13.81
C GLU A 45 17.91 1.47 -14.25
N GLU A 46 16.99 1.06 -13.37
CA GLU A 46 15.56 1.04 -13.67
C GLU A 46 15.04 2.44 -13.92
N LYS A 47 15.44 3.41 -13.08
CA LYS A 47 15.12 4.83 -13.27
C LYS A 47 15.64 5.31 -14.63
N GLN A 48 16.88 5.01 -14.99
CA GLN A 48 17.45 5.36 -16.29
C GLN A 48 16.71 4.71 -17.47
N ARG A 49 16.33 3.44 -17.35
CA ARG A 49 15.52 2.74 -18.37
C ARG A 49 14.15 3.39 -18.54
N PHE A 50 13.50 3.82 -17.46
CA PHE A 50 12.22 4.50 -17.52
C PHE A 50 12.32 5.91 -18.13
N LEU A 51 13.37 6.65 -17.81
CA LEU A 51 13.63 7.97 -18.40
C LEU A 51 13.90 7.87 -19.91
N ARG A 52 14.66 6.86 -20.34
CA ARG A 52 14.96 6.63 -21.77
C ARG A 52 13.78 6.07 -22.56
N GLN A 53 12.90 5.29 -21.90
CA GLN A 53 11.79 4.58 -22.55
C GLN A 53 10.50 4.74 -21.74
N PRO A 54 9.80 5.89 -21.87
CA PRO A 54 8.61 6.20 -21.06
C PRO A 54 7.45 5.19 -21.21
N TRP A 55 7.37 4.48 -22.35
CA TRP A 55 6.37 3.43 -22.56
C TRP A 55 6.51 2.27 -21.58
N LYS A 56 7.72 1.98 -21.08
CA LYS A 56 7.95 0.96 -20.05
C LYS A 56 7.23 1.30 -18.74
N MET A 57 7.18 2.58 -18.37
CA MET A 57 6.40 3.02 -17.20
C MET A 57 4.90 2.79 -17.42
N LYS A 58 4.40 3.01 -18.64
CA LYS A 58 2.99 2.74 -18.99
C LYS A 58 2.66 1.26 -18.86
N LEU A 59 3.53 0.37 -19.33
CA LEU A 59 3.35 -1.08 -19.20
C LEU A 59 3.39 -1.53 -17.74
N VAL A 60 4.36 -1.07 -16.95
CA VAL A 60 4.45 -1.40 -15.52
C VAL A 60 3.20 -0.94 -14.78
N ARG A 61 2.71 0.27 -15.08
CA ARG A 61 1.46 0.78 -14.53
C ARG A 61 0.25 -0.07 -14.93
N ALA A 62 0.16 -0.47 -16.19
CA ALA A 62 -0.92 -1.31 -16.69
C ALA A 62 -0.90 -2.71 -16.03
N ALA A 63 0.29 -3.31 -15.90
CA ALA A 63 0.46 -4.59 -15.21
C ALA A 63 0.03 -4.50 -13.73
N HIS A 64 0.45 -3.45 -13.01
CA HIS A 64 0.00 -3.21 -11.64
C HIS A 64 -1.53 -3.04 -11.57
N TYR A 65 -2.11 -2.25 -12.48
CA TYR A 65 -3.56 -2.03 -12.52
C TYR A 65 -4.32 -3.34 -12.68
N LEU A 66 -3.96 -4.15 -13.68
CA LEU A 66 -4.59 -5.45 -13.93
C LEU A 66 -4.45 -6.39 -12.72
N HIS A 67 -3.30 -6.39 -12.07
CA HIS A 67 -3.05 -7.20 -10.87
C HIS A 67 -3.87 -6.75 -9.67
N PHE A 68 -4.07 -5.45 -9.48
CA PHE A 68 -4.91 -4.95 -8.37
C PHE A 68 -6.40 -5.10 -8.68
N GLU A 69 -6.83 -4.90 -9.92
CA GLU A 69 -8.22 -5.15 -10.33
C GLU A 69 -8.61 -6.62 -10.25
N SER A 70 -7.72 -7.54 -10.63
CA SER A 70 -8.00 -8.98 -10.51
C SER A 70 -8.26 -9.38 -9.04
N ARG A 71 -7.56 -8.75 -8.10
CA ARG A 71 -7.82 -8.91 -6.65
C ARG A 71 -9.15 -8.31 -6.25
N ALA A 72 -9.51 -7.14 -6.77
CA ALA A 72 -10.81 -6.52 -6.49
C ALA A 72 -11.98 -7.43 -6.91
N LEU A 73 -11.85 -8.17 -8.03
CA LEU A 73 -12.85 -9.18 -8.41
C LEU A 73 -13.00 -10.28 -7.35
N GLY A 74 -11.89 -10.74 -6.76
CA GLY A 74 -11.90 -11.71 -5.66
C GLY A 74 -12.60 -11.19 -4.39
N PHE A 75 -12.44 -9.90 -4.06
CA PHE A 75 -13.05 -9.30 -2.88
C PHE A 75 -14.48 -8.79 -3.08
N THR A 76 -14.92 -8.52 -4.32
CA THR A 76 -16.23 -7.89 -4.60
C THR A 76 -17.25 -8.81 -5.24
N ARG A 77 -16.82 -9.83 -6.01
CA ARG A 77 -17.74 -10.72 -6.76
C ARG A 77 -17.76 -12.16 -6.27
N LEU A 78 -16.74 -12.59 -5.52
CA LEU A 78 -16.60 -13.97 -5.04
C LEU A 78 -16.73 -14.10 -3.51
N GLN A 79 -17.16 -13.04 -2.82
CA GLN A 79 -17.59 -13.15 -1.42
C GLN A 79 -18.92 -13.92 -1.37
N ALA A 80 -18.83 -15.23 -1.08
CA ALA A 80 -19.93 -16.04 -0.58
C ALA A 80 -20.04 -15.88 0.95
#